data_AF-A0A936C9V6-F1
#
_entry.id   AF-A0A936C9V6-F1
#
_cell.length_a   1.000
_cell.length_b   1.000
_cell.length_c   1.000
_cell.angle_alpha   90.00
_cell.angle_beta   90.00
_cell.angle_gamma   90.00
#
_symmetry.space_group_name_H-M   'P 1'
#
loop_
_entity.id
_entity.type
_entity.pdbx_description
1 polymer ?
#
loop_
_entity_poly.entity_id
_entity_poly.type
_entity_poly.pdbx_seq_one_letter_code
_entity_poly.pdbx_strand_id
1 'polypeptide(L)'
;MSERHLRIALYSHDTMGLGHMRRNLLLAETLAAAPERPAVLLISGSREISRFPLPRGVDCLSLPSLYKDSQSRYHARSLDVPVQELVAVRSTAIAAALEAFRPDVFIVDNVPRGAQHELDRALARLRQAGRTRCILGLRDVLDEPEQVQREWTRSGNVDVIRRHFEAIWVYGDAQVNDVAQEYGFPRDIASRVTYTGYLDQRGRSVADAALHPRALSGAIGAGDDAGPAASREHQARPTDRWISLVSFMGSRYDSNVNRDLVPTRSVGMVSGLGLRLQAGGDRPWLATEYDAAVHR
;
A
#
# COMPACT_ATOMS: atom_id res chain seq x y z
N MET A 1 -29.99 -9.63 -10.78
CA MET A 1 -28.70 -9.25 -11.38
C MET A 1 -27.65 -9.45 -10.29
N SER A 2 -26.60 -10.24 -10.54
CA SER A 2 -25.56 -10.48 -9.52
C SER A 2 -24.96 -9.15 -9.10
N GLU A 3 -24.98 -8.84 -7.80
CA GLU A 3 -24.21 -7.73 -7.25
C GLU A 3 -22.75 -7.92 -7.67
N ARG A 4 -22.18 -6.90 -8.32
CA ARG A 4 -20.79 -6.94 -8.75
C ARG A 4 -19.95 -6.61 -7.53
N HIS A 5 -19.19 -7.58 -7.04
CA HIS A 5 -18.23 -7.34 -5.97
C HIS A 5 -17.23 -6.25 -6.40
N LEU A 6 -16.92 -5.33 -5.47
CA LEU A 6 -15.88 -4.33 -5.64
C LEU A 6 -14.56 -5.01 -6.02
N ARG A 7 -13.87 -4.51 -7.04
CA ARG A 7 -12.61 -5.07 -7.54
C ARG A 7 -11.45 -4.15 -7.24
N ILE A 8 -10.48 -4.65 -6.49
CA ILE A 8 -9.29 -3.89 -6.10
C ILE A 8 -8.06 -4.60 -6.66
N ALA A 9 -7.26 -3.87 -7.43
CA ALA A 9 -5.94 -4.34 -7.84
C ALA A 9 -4.88 -3.65 -6.98
N LEU A 10 -3.93 -4.40 -6.44
CA LEU A 10 -2.75 -3.88 -5.75
C LEU A 10 -1.51 -4.19 -6.59
N TYR A 11 -0.60 -3.24 -6.72
CA TYR A 11 0.67 -3.43 -7.41
C TYR A 11 1.85 -3.18 -6.47
N SER A 12 2.80 -4.10 -6.51
CA SER A 12 4.11 -3.99 -5.88
C SER A 12 5.21 -4.34 -6.88
N HIS A 13 6.24 -3.50 -6.94
CA HIS A 13 7.35 -3.71 -7.87
C HIS A 13 8.33 -4.82 -7.42
N ASP A 14 8.40 -5.09 -6.11
CA ASP A 14 9.24 -6.12 -5.42
C ASP A 14 10.54 -6.46 -6.15
N THR A 15 11.55 -5.61 -5.98
CA THR A 15 12.88 -5.78 -6.61
C THR A 15 13.92 -6.34 -5.65
N MET A 16 13.86 -5.95 -4.37
CA MET A 16 14.72 -6.41 -3.27
C MET A 16 13.96 -6.37 -1.94
N GLY A 17 14.07 -7.43 -1.13
CA GLY A 17 13.47 -7.51 0.20
C GLY A 17 11.98 -7.86 0.23
N LEU A 18 11.48 -8.22 1.42
CA LEU A 18 10.10 -8.67 1.62
C LEU A 18 9.16 -7.54 2.07
N GLY A 19 9.65 -6.30 2.19
CA GLY A 19 8.91 -5.20 2.81
C GLY A 19 7.67 -4.76 2.02
N HIS A 20 7.80 -4.58 0.70
CA HIS A 20 6.69 -4.19 -0.16
C HIS A 20 5.67 -5.32 -0.29
N MET A 21 6.13 -6.56 -0.49
CA MET A 21 5.28 -7.75 -0.45
C MET A 21 4.50 -7.91 0.86
N ARG A 22 5.16 -7.86 2.03
CA ARG A 22 4.50 -7.97 3.35
C ARG A 22 3.42 -6.90 3.52
N ARG A 23 3.74 -5.65 3.13
CA ARG A 23 2.77 -4.55 3.16
C ARG A 23 1.56 -4.83 2.29
N ASN A 24 1.76 -5.28 1.05
CA ASN A 24 0.66 -5.59 0.13
C ASN A 24 -0.18 -6.77 0.60
N LEU A 25 0.43 -7.78 1.23
CA LEU A 25 -0.30 -8.88 1.86
C LEU A 25 -1.17 -8.40 3.03
N LEU A 26 -0.62 -7.56 3.93
CA LEU A 26 -1.39 -6.95 5.03
C LEU A 26 -2.56 -6.11 4.52
N LEU A 27 -2.34 -5.33 3.45
CA LEU A 27 -3.40 -4.56 2.79
C LEU A 27 -4.47 -5.49 2.22
N ALA A 28 -4.09 -6.56 1.52
CA ALA A 28 -5.04 -7.52 0.98
C ALA A 28 -5.82 -8.26 2.07
N GLU A 29 -5.18 -8.66 3.16
CA GLU A 29 -5.83 -9.28 4.33
C GLU A 29 -6.86 -8.32 4.95
N THR A 30 -6.48 -7.05 5.13
CA THR A 30 -7.37 -6.02 5.68
C THR A 30 -8.57 -5.76 4.76
N LEU A 31 -8.33 -5.68 3.44
CA LEU A 31 -9.39 -5.49 2.45
C LEU A 31 -10.32 -6.71 2.37
N ALA A 32 -9.79 -7.93 2.46
CA ALA A 32 -10.58 -9.15 2.42
C ALA A 32 -11.48 -9.32 3.66
N ALA A 33 -11.04 -8.79 4.81
CA ALA A 33 -11.82 -8.77 6.04
C ALA A 33 -12.92 -7.69 6.06
N ALA A 34 -12.92 -6.77 5.09
CA ALA A 34 -13.92 -5.71 5.01
C ALA A 34 -15.34 -6.27 4.74
N PRO A 35 -16.41 -5.64 5.28
CA PRO A 35 -17.79 -6.08 5.06
C PRO A 35 -18.16 -6.22 3.58
N GLU A 36 -17.59 -5.37 2.71
CA GLU A 36 -17.83 -5.34 1.28
C GLU A 36 -17.26 -6.56 0.55
N ARG A 37 -16.35 -7.30 1.18
CA ARG A 37 -15.69 -8.51 0.66
C ARG A 37 -15.24 -8.34 -0.81
N PRO A 38 -14.39 -7.33 -1.09
CA PRO A 38 -13.91 -7.07 -2.45
C PRO A 38 -13.14 -8.26 -3.01
N ALA A 39 -13.18 -8.42 -4.32
CA ALA A 39 -12.24 -9.25 -5.05
C ALA A 39 -10.92 -8.50 -5.18
N VAL A 40 -9.82 -9.05 -4.67
CA VAL A 40 -8.50 -8.42 -4.65
C VAL A 40 -7.53 -9.17 -5.56
N LEU A 41 -6.88 -8.45 -6.46
CA LEU A 41 -5.80 -8.97 -7.31
C LEU A 41 -4.47 -8.34 -6.91
N LEU A 42 -3.54 -9.15 -6.40
CA LEU A 42 -2.17 -8.75 -6.10
C LEU A 42 -1.28 -8.93 -7.33
N ILE A 43 -0.65 -7.86 -7.81
CA ILE A 43 0.33 -7.92 -8.91
C ILE A 43 1.71 -7.62 -8.34
N SER A 44 2.62 -8.60 -8.35
CA SER A 44 3.90 -8.48 -7.65
C SER A 44 5.09 -9.03 -8.46
N GLY A 45 6.25 -8.36 -8.36
CA GLY A 45 7.53 -8.86 -8.87
C GLY A 45 8.16 -10.02 -8.07
N SER A 46 7.59 -10.35 -6.92
CA SER A 46 8.05 -11.44 -6.05
C SER A 46 7.51 -12.79 -6.54
N ARG A 47 8.39 -13.79 -6.68
CA ARG A 47 7.99 -15.18 -6.97
C ARG A 47 7.37 -15.85 -5.76
N GLU A 48 7.71 -15.34 -4.59
CA GLU A 48 7.37 -15.88 -3.30
C GLU A 48 5.93 -15.52 -2.93
N ILE A 49 5.32 -14.53 -3.58
CA ILE A 49 3.97 -14.08 -3.23
C ILE A 49 2.93 -15.20 -3.33
N SER A 50 3.09 -16.09 -4.32
CA SER A 50 2.19 -17.23 -4.53
C SER A 50 2.41 -18.38 -3.53
N ARG A 51 3.44 -18.29 -2.67
CA ARG A 51 3.71 -19.26 -1.60
C ARG A 51 3.02 -18.88 -0.30
N PHE A 52 2.50 -17.66 -0.19
CA PHE A 52 1.76 -17.24 0.99
C PHE A 52 0.31 -17.69 0.90
N PRO A 53 -0.27 -18.16 2.02
CA PRO A 53 -1.70 -18.39 2.09
C PRO A 53 -2.43 -17.06 1.89
N LEU A 54 -3.32 -17.03 0.90
CA LEU A 54 -4.15 -15.88 0.58
C LEU A 54 -5.56 -16.06 1.17
N PRO A 55 -6.16 -15.01 1.74
CA PRO A 55 -7.53 -15.09 2.24
C PRO A 55 -8.53 -15.23 1.09
N ARG A 56 -9.74 -15.69 1.40
CA ARG A 56 -10.81 -15.84 0.42
C ARG A 56 -11.07 -14.51 -0.29
N GLY A 57 -11.16 -14.55 -1.62
CA GLY A 57 -11.41 -13.37 -2.45
C GLY A 57 -10.14 -12.63 -2.87
N VAL A 58 -8.95 -13.12 -2.47
CA VAL A 58 -7.66 -12.59 -2.88
C VAL A 58 -6.94 -13.61 -3.76
N ASP A 59 -6.39 -13.14 -4.87
CA ASP A 59 -5.51 -13.93 -5.74
C ASP A 59 -4.31 -13.08 -6.20
N CYS A 60 -3.29 -13.70 -6.78
CA CYS A 60 -2.06 -13.02 -7.18
C CYS A 60 -1.59 -13.36 -8.60
N LEU A 61 -1.05 -12.34 -9.27
CA LEU A 61 -0.27 -12.42 -10.49
C LEU A 61 1.20 -12.14 -10.15
N SER A 62 2.02 -13.19 -10.18
CA SER A 62 3.47 -13.04 -10.05
C SER A 62 4.08 -12.66 -11.40
N LEU A 63 4.91 -11.62 -11.39
CA LEU A 63 5.63 -11.12 -12.54
C LEU A 63 7.07 -11.66 -12.54
N PRO A 64 7.68 -11.86 -13.72
CA PRO A 64 9.10 -12.19 -13.82
C PRO A 64 9.98 -11.20 -13.03
N SER A 65 10.76 -11.69 -12.07
CA SER A 65 11.43 -10.85 -11.07
C SER A 65 12.61 -10.05 -11.63
N LEU A 66 12.74 -8.83 -11.11
CA LEU A 66 13.92 -8.00 -11.26
C LEU A 66 14.85 -8.18 -10.04
N TYR A 67 16.13 -7.81 -10.20
CA TYR A 67 17.00 -7.49 -9.07
C TYR A 67 17.76 -6.22 -9.34
N LYS A 68 18.19 -5.55 -8.27
CA LYS A 68 18.99 -4.32 -8.32
C LYS A 68 20.40 -4.66 -7.85
N ASP A 69 21.42 -4.38 -8.66
CA ASP A 69 22.82 -4.59 -8.29
C ASP A 69 23.32 -3.52 -7.31
N SER A 70 24.55 -3.67 -6.80
CA SER A 70 25.17 -2.71 -5.87
C SER A 70 25.38 -1.31 -6.49
N GLN A 71 25.33 -1.20 -7.81
CA GLN A 71 25.40 0.07 -8.55
C GLN A 71 24.01 0.64 -8.86
N SER A 72 22.97 0.12 -8.21
CA SER A 72 21.58 0.53 -8.41
C SER A 72 21.01 0.28 -9.81
N ARG A 73 21.60 -0.63 -10.59
CA ARG A 73 21.10 -1.00 -11.93
C ARG A 73 20.16 -2.19 -11.85
N TYR A 74 19.13 -2.15 -12.67
CA TYR A 74 18.14 -3.22 -12.77
C TYR A 74 18.59 -4.31 -13.75
N HIS A 75 18.36 -5.55 -13.36
CA HIS A 75 18.68 -6.74 -14.14
C HIS A 75 17.56 -7.78 -14.02
N ALA A 76 17.47 -8.66 -15.02
CA ALA A 76 16.62 -9.83 -14.93
C ALA A 76 17.16 -10.79 -13.88
N ARG A 77 16.32 -11.25 -12.95
CA ARG A 77 16.77 -12.14 -11.86
C ARG A 77 17.01 -13.58 -12.29
N SER A 78 16.22 -14.08 -13.22
CA SER A 78 16.24 -15.51 -13.59
C SER A 78 16.12 -15.79 -15.08
N LEU A 79 15.51 -14.88 -15.84
CA LEU A 79 15.46 -15.01 -17.28
C LEU A 79 16.75 -14.43 -17.86
N ASP A 80 17.45 -15.20 -18.68
CA ASP A 80 18.67 -14.76 -19.38
C ASP A 80 18.30 -13.90 -20.59
N VAL A 81 17.75 -12.72 -20.31
CA VAL A 81 17.30 -11.74 -21.31
C VAL A 81 17.70 -10.33 -20.87
N PRO A 82 17.88 -9.39 -21.81
CA PRO A 82 18.07 -7.99 -21.49
C PRO A 82 16.94 -7.43 -20.61
N VAL A 83 17.28 -6.57 -19.65
CA VAL A 83 16.32 -5.98 -18.71
C VAL A 83 15.14 -5.30 -19.40
N GLN A 84 15.37 -4.66 -20.56
CA GLN A 84 14.32 -3.98 -21.30
C GLN A 84 13.28 -4.94 -21.89
N GLU A 85 13.71 -6.13 -22.32
CA GLU A 85 12.79 -7.17 -22.79
C GLU A 85 11.95 -7.72 -21.63
N LEU A 86 12.58 -7.92 -20.47
CA LEU A 86 11.87 -8.33 -19.25
C LEU A 86 10.81 -7.28 -18.84
N VAL A 87 11.17 -6.00 -18.85
CA VAL A 87 10.25 -4.89 -18.54
C VAL A 87 9.10 -4.84 -19.55
N ALA A 88 9.34 -5.13 -20.83
CA ALA A 88 8.29 -5.20 -21.84
C ALA A 88 7.28 -6.33 -21.56
N VAL A 89 7.76 -7.52 -21.15
CA VAL A 89 6.92 -8.63 -20.72
C VAL A 89 6.09 -8.24 -19.50
N ARG A 90 6.73 -7.66 -18.48
CA ARG A 90 6.07 -7.21 -17.24
C ARG A 90 5.00 -6.16 -17.52
N SER A 91 5.32 -5.11 -18.27
CA SER A 91 4.38 -4.04 -18.63
C SER A 91 3.16 -4.58 -19.41
N THR A 92 3.38 -5.53 -20.32
CA THR A 92 2.30 -6.17 -21.08
C THR A 92 1.40 -7.01 -20.18
N ALA A 93 1.99 -7.83 -19.29
CA ALA A 93 1.25 -8.65 -18.35
C ALA A 93 0.39 -7.80 -17.39
N ILE A 94 0.97 -6.73 -16.83
CA ILE A 94 0.26 -5.80 -15.93
C ILE A 94 -0.93 -5.16 -16.66
N ALA A 95 -0.70 -4.59 -17.86
CA ALA A 95 -1.74 -3.93 -18.62
C ALA A 95 -2.88 -4.89 -18.99
N ALA A 96 -2.55 -6.10 -19.45
CA ALA A 96 -3.54 -7.12 -19.81
C ALA A 96 -4.36 -7.59 -18.60
N ALA A 97 -3.70 -7.82 -17.45
CA ALA A 97 -4.37 -8.22 -16.23
C ALA A 97 -5.37 -7.16 -15.75
N LEU A 98 -4.96 -5.89 -15.72
CA LEU A 98 -5.83 -4.78 -15.30
C LEU A 98 -6.99 -4.56 -16.27
N GLU A 99 -6.76 -4.69 -17.58
CA GLU A 99 -7.78 -4.57 -18.61
C GLU A 99 -8.83 -5.69 -18.51
N ALA A 100 -8.42 -6.93 -18.27
CA ALA A 100 -9.32 -8.07 -18.09
C ALA A 100 -10.06 -8.00 -16.74
N PHE A 101 -9.33 -7.71 -15.66
CA PHE A 101 -9.87 -7.66 -14.31
C PHE A 101 -10.86 -6.49 -14.12
N ARG A 102 -10.61 -5.36 -14.80
CA ARG A 102 -11.40 -4.12 -14.71
C ARG A 102 -11.59 -3.68 -13.25
N PRO A 103 -10.50 -3.34 -12.55
CA PRO A 103 -10.59 -2.91 -11.16
C PRO A 103 -11.37 -1.60 -11.03
N ASP A 104 -12.13 -1.47 -9.96
CA ASP A 104 -12.74 -0.20 -9.55
C ASP A 104 -11.67 0.68 -8.87
N VAL A 105 -10.73 0.06 -8.15
CA VAL A 105 -9.60 0.72 -7.49
C VAL A 105 -8.29 0.03 -7.86
N PHE A 106 -7.28 0.80 -8.23
CA PHE A 106 -5.90 0.35 -8.45
C PHE A 106 -4.95 1.06 -7.47
N ILE A 107 -4.31 0.31 -6.57
CA ILE A 107 -3.39 0.85 -5.57
C ILE A 107 -1.96 0.49 -5.99
N VAL A 108 -1.12 1.48 -6.19
CA VAL A 108 0.29 1.35 -6.57
C VAL A 108 1.16 1.61 -5.35
N ASP A 109 1.97 0.65 -4.95
CA ASP A 109 2.87 0.81 -3.81
C ASP A 109 4.20 1.45 -4.22
N ASN A 110 4.53 2.55 -3.53
CA ASN A 110 5.80 3.27 -3.48
C ASN A 110 6.26 3.99 -4.75
N VAL A 111 6.22 3.33 -5.92
CA VAL A 111 6.80 3.85 -7.16
C VAL A 111 5.68 4.13 -8.18
N PRO A 112 5.32 5.40 -8.45
CA PRO A 112 4.13 5.75 -9.24
C PRO A 112 4.09 5.13 -10.64
N ARG A 113 5.25 5.01 -11.29
CA ARG A 113 5.39 4.44 -12.64
C ARG A 113 5.78 2.96 -12.63
N GLY A 114 5.92 2.35 -11.45
CA GLY A 114 6.49 1.03 -11.27
C GLY A 114 7.99 0.97 -11.59
N ALA A 115 8.58 -0.21 -11.42
CA ALA A 115 9.98 -0.43 -11.77
C ALA A 115 10.19 -0.19 -13.27
N GLN A 116 11.21 0.62 -13.62
CA GLN A 116 11.55 0.92 -15.01
C GLN A 116 10.36 1.41 -15.86
N HIS A 117 9.43 2.16 -15.24
CA HIS A 117 8.24 2.73 -15.90
C HIS A 117 7.23 1.72 -16.48
N GLU A 118 7.23 0.47 -15.99
CA GLU A 118 6.39 -0.59 -16.51
C GLU A 118 4.86 -0.32 -16.39
N LEU A 119 4.44 0.58 -15.50
CA LEU A 119 3.03 0.93 -15.32
C LEU A 119 2.51 1.96 -16.31
N ASP A 120 3.37 2.68 -17.05
CA ASP A 120 2.94 3.78 -17.93
C ASP A 120 1.83 3.35 -18.89
N ARG A 121 1.99 2.18 -19.52
CA ARG A 121 1.00 1.59 -20.43
C ARG A 121 -0.32 1.30 -19.73
N ALA A 122 -0.26 0.73 -18.53
CA ALA A 122 -1.44 0.39 -17.75
C ALA A 122 -2.19 1.64 -17.28
N LEU A 123 -1.48 2.62 -16.72
CA LEU A 123 -2.04 3.89 -16.23
C LEU A 123 -2.69 4.69 -17.36
N ALA A 124 -2.08 4.70 -18.55
CA ALA A 124 -2.68 5.32 -19.73
C ALA A 124 -4.00 4.65 -20.13
N ARG A 125 -4.04 3.31 -20.17
CA ARG A 125 -5.26 2.54 -20.50
C ARG A 125 -6.37 2.72 -19.47
N LEU A 126 -6.03 2.66 -18.18
CA LEU A 126 -7.00 2.87 -17.10
C LEU A 126 -7.62 4.27 -17.16
N ARG A 127 -6.79 5.29 -17.41
CA ARG A 127 -7.26 6.67 -17.59
C ARG A 127 -8.17 6.82 -18.81
N GLN A 128 -7.82 6.21 -19.94
CA GLN A 128 -8.66 6.22 -21.15
C GLN A 128 -10.01 5.53 -20.90
N ALA A 129 -10.03 4.45 -20.13
CA ALA A 129 -11.26 3.76 -19.77
C ALA A 129 -12.14 4.57 -18.79
N GLY A 130 -11.53 5.41 -17.96
CA GLY A 130 -12.23 6.37 -17.08
C GLY A 130 -13.05 5.75 -15.95
N ARG A 131 -12.80 4.48 -15.61
CA ARG A 131 -13.59 3.70 -14.63
C ARG A 131 -12.86 3.36 -13.34
N THR A 132 -11.53 3.37 -13.37
CA THR A 132 -10.68 2.94 -12.25
C THR A 132 -10.13 4.15 -11.52
N ARG A 133 -10.27 4.16 -10.19
CA ARG A 133 -9.58 5.10 -9.32
C ARG A 133 -8.19 4.59 -8.99
N CYS A 134 -7.16 5.38 -9.25
CA CYS A 134 -5.78 5.03 -8.96
C CYS A 134 -5.29 5.75 -7.71
N ILE A 135 -4.67 4.98 -6.82
CA ILE A 135 -4.19 5.45 -5.52
C ILE A 135 -2.71 5.13 -5.41
N LEU A 136 -1.91 6.10 -4.98
CA LEU A 136 -0.50 5.89 -4.69
C LEU A 136 -0.34 5.63 -3.19
N GLY A 137 0.12 4.44 -2.82
CA GLY A 137 0.52 4.11 -1.45
C GLY A 137 1.96 4.50 -1.20
N LEU A 138 2.24 5.26 -0.15
CA LEU A 138 3.58 5.70 0.25
C LEU A 138 3.86 5.34 1.71
N ARG A 139 5.13 5.09 2.02
CA ARG A 139 5.61 5.10 3.40
C ARG A 139 5.71 6.54 3.90
N ASP A 140 5.67 6.74 5.20
CA ASP A 140 5.97 8.04 5.79
C ASP A 140 7.43 8.41 5.61
N VAL A 141 8.37 7.46 5.71
CA VAL A 141 9.79 7.67 5.38
C VAL A 141 10.16 6.94 4.07
N LEU A 142 10.52 7.72 3.05
CA LEU A 142 10.91 7.21 1.73
C LEU A 142 12.42 6.98 1.64
N ASP A 143 13.20 8.05 1.81
CA ASP A 143 14.67 8.10 1.86
C ASP A 143 15.09 9.54 2.28
N GLU A 144 16.37 9.89 2.13
CA GLU A 144 16.87 11.25 2.29
C GLU A 144 16.09 12.24 1.40
N PRO A 145 15.53 13.33 1.96
CA PRO A 145 14.61 14.23 1.25
C PRO A 145 15.15 14.74 -0.09
N GLU A 146 16.41 15.18 -0.11
CA GLU A 146 17.00 15.71 -1.33
C GLU A 146 17.18 14.63 -2.41
N GLN A 147 17.50 13.39 -2.03
CA GLN A 147 17.62 12.28 -2.97
C GLN A 147 16.25 11.96 -3.58
N VAL A 148 15.21 11.87 -2.75
CA VAL A 148 13.84 11.62 -3.20
C VAL A 148 13.37 12.72 -4.14
N GLN A 149 13.55 13.98 -3.78
CA GLN A 149 13.15 15.12 -4.62
C GLN A 149 13.86 15.11 -5.99
N ARG A 150 15.18 14.84 -6.01
CA ARG A 150 15.96 14.72 -7.25
C ARG A 150 15.48 13.55 -8.10
N GLU A 151 15.26 12.40 -7.51
CA GLU A 151 14.79 11.20 -8.21
C GLU A 151 13.38 11.42 -8.80
N TRP A 152 12.46 11.97 -8.01
CA TRP A 152 11.09 12.19 -8.44
C TRP A 152 10.99 13.22 -9.56
N THR A 153 11.83 14.25 -9.51
CA THR A 153 11.96 15.22 -10.61
C THR A 153 12.51 14.55 -11.86
N ARG A 154 13.62 13.82 -11.75
CA ARG A 154 14.26 13.13 -12.88
C ARG A 154 13.32 12.10 -13.54
N SER A 155 12.55 11.37 -12.73
CA SER A 155 11.64 10.32 -13.19
C SER A 155 10.28 10.83 -13.65
N GLY A 156 10.02 12.15 -13.54
CA GLY A 156 8.74 12.75 -13.91
C GLY A 156 7.56 12.28 -13.05
N ASN A 157 7.84 11.85 -11.81
CA ASN A 157 6.84 11.26 -10.91
C ASN A 157 5.74 12.26 -10.57
N VAL A 158 6.09 13.53 -10.36
CA VAL A 158 5.14 14.61 -10.05
C VAL A 158 4.05 14.72 -11.13
N ASP A 159 4.44 14.71 -12.41
CA ASP A 159 3.48 14.81 -13.51
C ASP A 159 2.65 13.54 -13.70
N VAL A 160 3.23 12.37 -13.42
CA VAL A 160 2.47 11.12 -13.45
C VAL A 160 1.44 11.08 -12.34
N ILE A 161 1.84 11.46 -11.11
CA ILE A 161 0.94 11.56 -9.95
C ILE A 161 -0.23 12.49 -10.28
N ARG A 162 0.06 13.70 -10.76
CA ARG A 162 -0.96 14.69 -11.10
C ARG A 162 -1.98 14.16 -12.12
N ARG A 163 -1.51 13.43 -13.13
CA ARG A 163 -2.32 12.95 -14.26
C ARG A 163 -3.10 11.66 -13.98
N HIS A 164 -2.53 10.77 -13.17
CA HIS A 164 -3.03 9.40 -13.06
C HIS A 164 -3.54 9.03 -11.67
N PHE A 165 -3.21 9.78 -10.61
CA PHE A 165 -3.56 9.38 -9.24
C PHE A 165 -4.51 10.38 -8.59
N GLU A 166 -5.69 9.90 -8.16
CA GLU A 166 -6.71 10.72 -7.51
C GLU A 166 -6.43 10.92 -6.02
N ALA A 167 -5.71 9.98 -5.39
CA ALA A 167 -5.36 10.03 -3.98
C ALA A 167 -3.96 9.49 -3.72
N ILE A 168 -3.33 9.99 -2.66
CA ILE A 168 -2.08 9.48 -2.10
C ILE A 168 -2.36 9.03 -0.68
N TRP A 169 -2.10 7.77 -0.38
CA TRP A 169 -2.23 7.21 0.95
C TRP A 169 -0.87 7.05 1.58
N VAL A 170 -0.66 7.69 2.72
CA VAL A 170 0.58 7.57 3.49
C VAL A 170 0.34 6.64 4.67
N TYR A 171 1.06 5.52 4.69
CA TYR A 171 1.04 4.52 5.75
C TYR A 171 1.83 5.01 6.98
N GLY A 172 1.35 6.08 7.61
CA GLY A 172 1.95 6.69 8.80
C GLY A 172 1.11 7.84 9.35
N ASP A 173 1.73 8.73 10.09
CA ASP A 173 1.08 9.84 10.78
C ASP A 173 1.76 11.19 10.45
N ALA A 174 0.97 12.19 10.07
CA ALA A 174 1.44 13.53 9.75
C ALA A 174 2.09 14.23 10.94
N GLN A 175 1.73 13.85 12.17
CA GLN A 175 2.36 14.38 13.39
C GLN A 175 3.78 13.84 13.60
N VAL A 176 4.11 12.70 12.98
CA VAL A 176 5.42 12.08 13.05
C VAL A 176 6.28 12.53 11.86
N ASN A 177 5.75 12.42 10.64
CA ASN A 177 6.40 12.93 9.45
C ASN A 177 5.37 13.43 8.43
N ASP A 178 5.45 14.72 8.07
CA ASP A 178 4.64 15.26 6.99
C ASP A 178 5.34 15.06 5.64
N VAL A 179 5.04 13.94 4.98
CA VAL A 179 5.54 13.54 3.65
C VAL A 179 5.38 14.66 2.61
N ALA A 180 4.27 15.39 2.64
CA ALA A 180 4.03 16.44 1.65
C ALA A 180 5.01 17.61 1.84
N GLN A 181 5.31 17.95 3.09
CA GLN A 181 6.27 18.99 3.43
C GLN A 181 7.71 18.50 3.20
N GLU A 182 8.06 17.34 3.75
CA GLU A 182 9.40 16.75 3.73
C GLU A 182 9.93 16.56 2.31
N TYR A 183 9.08 16.04 1.42
CA TYR A 183 9.44 15.76 0.02
C TYR A 183 9.01 16.86 -0.96
N GLY A 184 8.59 18.02 -0.47
CA GLY A 184 8.32 19.20 -1.28
C GLY A 184 7.20 19.01 -2.32
N PHE A 185 6.11 18.34 -1.96
CA PHE A 185 5.01 18.09 -2.88
C PHE A 185 4.33 19.41 -3.28
N PRO A 186 4.10 19.63 -4.59
CA PRO A 186 3.28 20.74 -5.05
C PRO A 186 1.90 20.76 -4.39
N ARG A 187 1.35 21.94 -4.13
CA ARG A 187 0.09 22.12 -3.38
C ARG A 187 -1.08 21.28 -3.92
N ASP A 188 -1.15 21.10 -5.25
CA ASP A 188 -2.20 20.33 -5.92
C ASP A 188 -2.07 18.81 -5.73
N ILE A 189 -0.87 18.33 -5.38
CA ILE A 189 -0.58 16.95 -5.02
C ILE A 189 -0.70 16.76 -3.51
N ALA A 190 -0.16 17.69 -2.72
CA ALA A 190 -0.27 17.69 -1.26
C ALA A 190 -1.73 17.62 -0.78
N SER A 191 -2.65 18.29 -1.48
CA SER A 191 -4.09 18.23 -1.16
C SER A 191 -4.76 16.86 -1.40
N ARG A 192 -4.06 15.93 -2.06
CA ARG A 192 -4.51 14.55 -2.30
C ARG A 192 -3.95 13.57 -1.26
N VAL A 193 -3.10 14.02 -0.35
CA VAL A 193 -2.46 13.18 0.67
C VAL A 193 -3.44 12.89 1.81
N THR A 194 -3.56 11.61 2.15
CA THR A 194 -4.34 11.12 3.28
C THR A 194 -3.46 10.19 4.10
N TYR A 195 -3.29 10.51 5.38
CA TYR A 195 -2.56 9.67 6.34
C TYR A 195 -3.49 8.60 6.88
N THR A 196 -3.09 7.34 6.73
CA THR A 196 -3.94 6.19 7.05
C THR A 196 -3.61 5.56 8.40
N GLY A 197 -2.60 6.11 9.09
CA GLY A 197 -1.97 5.45 10.24
C GLY A 197 -1.03 4.33 9.80
N TYR A 198 -0.35 3.75 10.78
CA TYR A 198 0.57 2.65 10.57
C TYR A 198 -0.16 1.33 10.32
N LEU A 199 0.41 0.52 9.45
CA LEU A 199 -0.04 -0.86 9.26
C LEU A 199 0.31 -1.67 10.50
N ASP A 200 -0.68 -2.28 11.12
CA ASP A 200 -0.47 -3.14 12.28
C ASP A 200 0.17 -4.46 11.83
N GLN A 201 1.46 -4.61 12.16
CA GLN A 201 2.24 -5.83 11.91
C GLN A 201 2.17 -6.84 13.06
N ARG A 202 1.48 -6.50 14.17
CA ARG A 202 1.43 -7.32 15.39
C ARG A 202 0.31 -8.35 15.37
N GLY A 203 -0.73 -8.12 14.57
CA GLY A 203 -1.58 -9.21 14.09
C GLY A 203 -0.71 -10.08 13.21
N ARG A 204 -0.11 -11.14 13.77
CA ARG A 204 0.71 -12.10 13.01
C ARG A 204 -0.07 -12.51 11.78
N SER A 205 0.35 -12.01 10.62
CA SER A 205 -0.28 -12.34 9.35
C SER A 205 -0.04 -13.82 9.07
N VAL A 206 -0.89 -14.43 8.25
CA VAL A 206 -0.64 -15.80 7.79
C VAL A 206 0.66 -15.84 6.97
N ALA A 207 1.06 -14.69 6.40
CA ALA A 207 2.34 -14.49 5.74
C ALA A 207 3.56 -14.54 6.69
N ASP A 208 3.45 -14.02 7.92
CA ASP A 208 4.55 -14.09 8.91
C ASP A 208 4.79 -15.51 9.40
N ALA A 209 3.72 -16.31 9.55
CA ALA A 209 3.82 -17.73 9.89
C ALA A 209 4.53 -18.53 8.78
N ALA A 210 4.29 -18.18 7.51
CA ALA A 210 4.93 -18.82 6.37
C ALA A 210 6.40 -18.36 6.15
N LEU A 211 6.74 -17.12 6.53
CA LEU A 211 8.11 -16.59 6.46
C LEU A 211 9.04 -17.10 7.58
N HIS A 212 8.47 -17.58 8.69
CA HIS A 212 9.22 -18.15 9.81
C HIS A 212 8.67 -19.52 10.23
N PRO A 213 8.95 -20.61 9.47
CA PRO A 213 8.40 -21.95 9.75
C PRO A 213 8.81 -22.53 11.12
N ARG A 214 9.89 -22.03 11.72
CA ARG A 214 10.42 -22.52 13.01
C ARG A 214 9.76 -21.91 14.25
N ALA A 215 8.78 -21.03 14.10
CA ALA A 215 8.01 -20.48 15.23
C ALA A 215 6.69 -21.25 15.51
N LEU A 216 6.45 -22.37 14.82
CA LEU A 216 5.38 -23.32 15.12
C LEU A 216 5.92 -24.48 15.97
N SER A 217 6.32 -24.18 17.19
CA SER A 217 6.38 -25.19 18.25
C SER A 217 5.87 -24.54 19.53
N GLY A 218 4.64 -24.88 19.91
CA GLY A 218 4.02 -24.42 21.14
C GLY A 218 2.73 -23.63 20.98
N ALA A 219 1.71 -24.22 20.34
CA ALA A 219 0.31 -23.90 20.64
C ALA A 219 -0.62 -25.02 20.13
N ILE A 220 -0.34 -26.26 20.55
CA ILE A 220 -1.37 -27.29 20.68
C ILE A 220 -1.31 -27.72 22.14
N GLY A 221 -2.28 -27.28 22.92
CA GLY A 221 -2.39 -27.56 24.35
C GLY A 221 -3.53 -26.78 24.98
N ALA A 222 -4.62 -27.49 25.27
CA ALA A 222 -5.84 -27.02 25.92
C ALA A 222 -5.62 -26.64 27.40
N GLY A 223 -6.52 -25.81 27.95
CA GLY A 223 -6.68 -25.62 29.40
C GLY A 223 -7.36 -24.31 29.78
N ASP A 224 -8.54 -24.41 30.38
CA ASP A 224 -9.37 -23.34 30.92
C ASP A 224 -8.72 -22.59 32.14
N ASP A 225 -9.25 -21.39 32.38
CA ASP A 225 -9.23 -20.56 33.61
C ASP A 225 -7.94 -19.92 34.16
N ALA A 226 -7.81 -18.58 34.02
CA ALA A 226 -7.47 -17.61 35.09
C ALA A 226 -7.50 -16.14 34.58
N GLY A 227 -8.03 -15.23 35.42
CA GLY A 227 -8.49 -13.87 35.11
C GLY A 227 -7.46 -12.71 34.93
N PRO A 228 -7.93 -11.45 34.93
CA PRO A 228 -7.40 -10.39 34.06
C PRO A 228 -6.35 -9.49 34.72
N ALA A 229 -5.24 -9.23 34.02
CA ALA A 229 -4.32 -8.14 34.32
C ALA A 229 -4.50 -7.04 33.26
N ALA A 230 -5.27 -6.02 33.62
CA ALA A 230 -5.52 -4.83 32.83
C ALA A 230 -4.20 -4.06 32.59
N SER A 231 -3.76 -4.02 31.34
CA SER A 231 -2.74 -3.12 30.84
C SER A 231 -3.39 -2.19 29.82
N ARG A 232 -3.35 -0.89 30.09
CA ARG A 232 -4.09 0.16 29.37
C ARG A 232 -3.91 0.06 27.86
N GLU A 233 -5.06 -0.13 27.23
CA GLU A 233 -5.32 -0.37 25.83
C GLU A 233 -5.34 0.97 25.09
N HIS A 234 -4.32 1.27 24.27
CA HIS A 234 -4.45 2.25 23.19
C HIS A 234 -4.75 1.49 21.89
N GLN A 235 -5.96 0.94 21.82
CA GLN A 235 -6.53 0.39 20.59
C GLN A 235 -6.94 1.56 19.69
N ALA A 236 -6.00 2.05 18.88
CA ALA A 236 -6.39 2.65 17.61
C ALA A 236 -6.65 1.49 16.65
N ARG A 237 -7.90 1.01 16.56
CA ARG A 237 -8.29 -0.01 15.57
C ARG A 237 -8.13 0.59 14.17
N PRO A 238 -7.16 0.14 13.35
CA PRO A 238 -6.92 0.74 12.05
C PRO A 238 -8.07 0.42 11.08
N THR A 239 -8.76 -0.71 11.24
CA THR A 239 -9.73 -1.26 10.28
C THR A 239 -10.84 -0.30 9.86
N ASP A 240 -11.37 0.51 10.77
CA ASP A 240 -12.62 1.22 10.51
C ASP A 240 -12.43 2.41 9.54
N ARG A 241 -11.24 3.01 9.52
CA ARG A 241 -10.91 4.12 8.59
C ARG A 241 -10.70 3.64 7.16
N TRP A 242 -10.06 2.48 6.99
CA TRP A 242 -9.82 1.88 5.66
C TRP A 242 -11.12 1.37 5.06
N ILE A 243 -11.94 0.69 5.88
CA ILE A 243 -13.27 0.22 5.49
C ILE A 243 -14.15 1.42 5.14
N SER A 244 -14.13 2.49 5.94
CA SER A 244 -14.88 3.71 5.63
C SER A 244 -14.40 4.38 4.34
N LEU A 245 -13.09 4.39 4.04
CA LEU A 245 -12.57 4.93 2.78
C LEU A 245 -12.95 4.05 1.58
N VAL A 246 -12.86 2.72 1.71
CA VAL A 246 -13.25 1.77 0.67
C VAL A 246 -14.77 1.79 0.43
N SER A 247 -15.56 1.85 1.51
CA SER A 247 -17.02 2.06 1.49
C SER A 247 -17.40 3.39 0.85
N PHE A 248 -16.72 4.48 1.22
CA PHE A 248 -16.92 5.81 0.63
C PHE A 248 -16.54 5.86 -0.85
N MET A 249 -15.55 5.07 -1.26
CA MET A 249 -15.17 4.93 -2.66
C MET A 249 -16.19 4.10 -3.46
N GLY A 250 -16.77 3.05 -2.84
CA GLY A 250 -17.83 2.22 -3.44
C GLY A 250 -19.19 2.92 -3.56
N SER A 251 -19.56 3.76 -2.59
CA SER A 251 -20.88 4.43 -2.56
C SER A 251 -21.05 5.53 -3.61
N ARG A 252 -19.98 6.05 -4.20
CA ARG A 252 -20.05 6.99 -5.34
C ARG A 252 -20.26 6.31 -6.69
N TYR A 253 -20.41 4.99 -6.72
CA TYR A 253 -20.67 4.20 -7.93
C TYR A 253 -22.09 3.62 -7.96
N ASP A 254 -23.04 4.18 -7.20
CA ASP A 254 -24.45 3.90 -7.44
C ASP A 254 -24.91 4.67 -8.68
N SER A 255 -24.96 3.97 -9.81
CA SER A 255 -25.49 4.49 -11.06
C SER A 255 -27.00 4.57 -10.96
N ASN A 256 -27.52 5.55 -10.22
CA ASN A 256 -28.80 6.22 -10.45
C ASN A 256 -29.04 7.35 -9.45
N VAL A 257 -29.73 8.39 -9.92
CA VAL A 257 -30.43 9.44 -9.17
C VAL A 257 -29.65 10.75 -8.93
N ASN A 258 -29.84 11.63 -9.91
CA ASN A 258 -30.08 13.06 -9.73
C ASN A 258 -31.14 13.34 -8.65
N ARG A 259 -30.81 14.10 -7.58
CA ARG A 259 -31.57 15.26 -7.06
C ARG A 259 -31.03 15.76 -5.70
N ASP A 260 -30.68 17.05 -5.71
CA ASP A 260 -30.85 18.04 -4.65
C ASP A 260 -30.55 17.66 -3.19
N LEU A 261 -29.37 18.06 -2.68
CA LEU A 261 -29.23 18.43 -1.26
C LEU A 261 -28.24 19.59 -1.06
N VAL A 262 -28.80 20.75 -0.74
CA VAL A 262 -28.15 21.90 -0.10
C VAL A 262 -27.73 21.52 1.33
N PRO A 263 -26.52 21.87 1.82
CA PRO A 263 -26.20 21.72 3.23
C PRO A 263 -26.44 23.04 3.98
N THR A 264 -27.47 23.07 4.84
CA THR A 264 -27.60 24.08 5.90
C THR A 264 -26.62 23.78 7.03
N ARG A 265 -25.83 24.80 7.38
CA ARG A 265 -24.90 24.85 8.52
C ARG A 265 -25.65 24.93 9.84
N SER A 266 -25.11 24.30 10.87
CA SER A 266 -25.10 24.86 12.23
C SER A 266 -23.88 24.35 12.99
N VAL A 267 -23.02 25.32 13.33
CA VAL A 267 -21.81 25.22 14.15
C VAL A 267 -22.22 25.33 15.62
N GLY A 268 -21.68 24.45 16.47
CA GLY A 268 -21.71 24.59 17.93
C GLY A 268 -20.30 24.57 18.47
N MET A 269 -19.83 25.71 18.97
CA MET A 269 -18.60 25.88 19.74
C MET A 269 -18.73 25.23 21.13
N VAL A 270 -17.68 24.56 21.60
CA VAL A 270 -17.29 24.62 23.03
C VAL A 270 -15.76 24.66 23.12
N SER A 271 -15.29 25.68 23.84
CA SER A 271 -13.93 26.00 24.22
C SER A 271 -13.48 25.27 25.49
N GLY A 272 -12.17 25.00 25.61
CA GLY A 272 -11.46 25.24 26.86
C GLY A 272 -10.59 24.12 27.44
N LEU A 273 -9.45 24.56 27.98
CA LEU A 273 -8.38 23.88 28.74
C LEU A 273 -7.41 23.00 27.93
N GLY A 274 -6.10 23.21 27.89
CA GLY A 274 -5.22 24.03 28.74
C GLY A 274 -4.38 23.11 29.62
N LEU A 275 -3.22 22.66 29.13
CA LEU A 275 -2.09 22.21 29.96
C LEU A 275 -0.80 22.19 29.14
N ARG A 276 0.26 22.67 29.80
CA ARG A 276 1.59 23.02 29.29
C ARG A 276 2.60 22.08 29.95
N LEU A 277 3.79 21.97 29.33
CA LEU A 277 5.08 21.42 29.84
C LEU A 277 5.22 19.89 29.65
N GLN A 278 6.37 19.30 29.30
CA GLN A 278 7.76 19.79 29.31
C GLN A 278 8.64 18.87 28.44
N ALA A 279 9.73 19.42 27.90
CA ALA A 279 10.74 18.73 27.10
C ALA A 279 11.65 17.82 27.94
N GLY A 280 12.20 16.77 27.31
CA GLY A 280 13.37 16.06 27.82
C GLY A 280 13.75 14.83 27.00
N GLY A 281 14.98 14.82 26.45
CA GLY A 281 15.79 13.61 26.32
C GLY A 281 16.24 13.21 24.92
N ASP A 282 17.41 13.71 24.52
CA ASP A 282 18.25 13.17 23.45
C ASP A 282 18.59 11.68 23.65
N ARG A 283 18.47 10.87 22.58
CA ARG A 283 19.50 9.93 22.08
C ARG A 283 19.03 9.16 20.82
N PRO A 284 19.95 8.86 19.88
CA PRO A 284 19.65 8.38 18.52
C PRO A 284 19.41 6.86 18.48
N TRP A 285 18.47 6.42 17.64
CA TRP A 285 18.20 5.01 17.40
C TRP A 285 19.16 4.44 16.35
N LEU A 286 19.89 3.42 16.79
CA LEU A 286 20.83 2.59 16.04
C LEU A 286 20.12 1.80 14.94
N ALA A 287 20.69 1.86 13.74
CA ALA A 287 20.48 0.90 12.68
C ALA A 287 21.07 -0.47 13.09
N THR A 288 20.30 -1.54 12.94
CA THR A 288 20.80 -2.91 13.05
C THR A 288 20.52 -3.69 11.77
N GLU A 289 21.58 -3.78 10.98
CA GLU A 289 22.08 -4.95 10.23
C GLU A 289 21.17 -6.18 10.15
N TYR A 290 20.77 -6.53 8.92
CA TYR A 290 20.36 -7.88 8.55
C TYR A 290 20.88 -8.20 7.15
N ASP A 291 22.20 -8.34 7.03
CA ASP A 291 22.89 -8.69 5.79
C ASP A 291 23.89 -9.83 6.04
N ALA A 292 23.36 -11.04 6.20
CA ALA A 292 24.13 -12.29 6.12
C ALA A 292 23.19 -13.51 6.16
N ALA A 293 22.71 -13.98 5.00
CA ALA A 293 22.48 -15.41 4.72
C ALA A 293 21.73 -15.65 3.38
N VAL A 294 22.29 -15.25 2.24
CA VAL A 294 21.91 -15.86 0.93
C VAL A 294 23.15 -15.98 0.04
N HIS A 295 24.09 -16.84 0.45
CA HIS A 295 25.09 -17.44 -0.43
C HIS A 295 25.38 -18.86 0.05
N ARG A 296 24.58 -19.81 -0.41
CA ARG A 296 24.95 -21.19 -0.70
C ARG A 296 24.11 -21.71 -1.85
#